data_AF-A0A498SG63-F1
#
_entry.id   AF-A0A498SG63-F1
#
_cell.length_a   1.000
_cell.length_b   1.000
_cell.length_c   1.000
_cell.angle_alpha   90.00
_cell.angle_beta   90.00
_cell.angle_gamma   90.00
#
_symmetry.space_group_name_H-M   'P 1'
#
loop_
_entity.id
_entity.type
_entity.pdbx_description
1 polymer ?
#
loop_
_entity_poly.entity_id
_entity_poly.type
_entity_poly.pdbx_seq_one_letter_code
_entity_poly.pdbx_strand_id
1 'polypeptide(L)'
;MIYFQIDLNSRCDRTETLMGFHRDIMEKKRIIALIDMDCFYAQVEQRLQPHLYGKPVAVVQHSSVNYRGGGLLAISYEARSFGIKRGMFGEEAKALCPDLTLCYVPMGEHVDKADITRYRDASAEVFKVLLEFDSRITVERASVDEAYLDLSALVQHIFETTDPSTKYGKPNAVDSFPTTHVADGADLNDDEIRDWKYDRVGSLHSFMSKACETKDEHKTRGYH
;
A
#
# COMPACT_ATOMS: atom_id res chain seq x y z
N MET A 1 7.55 2.63 -9.59
CA MET A 1 6.92 1.61 -8.72
C MET A 1 6.08 2.38 -7.71
N ILE A 2 4.81 2.03 -7.52
CA ILE A 2 3.97 2.66 -6.48
C ILE A 2 3.94 1.69 -5.30
N TYR A 3 4.36 2.15 -4.12
CA TYR A 3 4.34 1.36 -2.88
C TYR A 3 2.94 1.30 -2.25
N PHE A 4 2.64 0.21 -1.54
CA PHE A 4 1.36 -0.09 -0.91
C PHE A 4 1.52 -0.42 0.56
N GLN A 5 0.58 0.04 1.38
CA GLN A 5 0.31 -0.48 2.71
C GLN A 5 -0.88 -1.45 2.64
N ILE A 6 -0.75 -2.61 3.29
CA ILE A 6 -1.78 -3.65 3.31
C ILE A 6 -2.22 -3.90 4.75
N ASP A 7 -3.49 -3.61 5.04
CA ASP A 7 -4.11 -3.95 6.32
C ASP A 7 -5.01 -5.17 6.15
N LEU A 8 -4.76 -6.20 6.96
CA LEU A 8 -5.54 -7.44 6.97
C LEU A 8 -6.41 -7.45 8.22
N ASN A 9 -7.73 -7.59 8.03
CA ASN A 9 -8.65 -7.77 9.14
C ASN A 9 -9.18 -9.20 9.13
N SER A 10 -8.73 -10.04 10.07
CA SER A 10 -9.26 -11.38 10.28
C SER A 10 -9.71 -11.53 11.73
N ARG A 11 -11.02 -11.54 11.98
CA ARG A 11 -11.54 -11.90 13.31
C ARG A 11 -11.30 -13.39 13.58
N CYS A 12 -10.51 -13.69 14.60
CA CYS A 12 -10.22 -15.03 15.07
C CYS A 12 -10.85 -15.25 16.46
N ASP A 13 -12.12 -15.65 16.51
CA ASP A 13 -12.69 -16.19 17.75
C ASP A 13 -12.18 -17.61 17.99
N ARG A 14 -11.63 -17.84 19.19
CA ARG A 14 -11.09 -19.11 19.69
C ARG A 14 -11.99 -19.62 20.81
N THR A 15 -12.70 -20.74 20.61
CA THR A 15 -12.99 -21.75 21.64
C THR A 15 -13.53 -23.06 21.04
N GLU A 16 -12.84 -24.16 21.36
CA GLU A 16 -13.33 -25.52 21.73
C GLU A 16 -13.95 -26.54 20.73
N THR A 17 -13.15 -27.60 20.50
CA THR A 17 -13.44 -29.05 20.72
C THR A 17 -14.04 -29.94 19.59
N LEU A 18 -13.14 -30.77 19.07
CA LEU A 18 -13.21 -32.19 18.62
C LEU A 18 -14.16 -32.67 17.49
N MET A 19 -13.49 -33.02 16.38
CA MET A 19 -13.67 -34.21 15.53
C MET A 19 -14.96 -34.44 14.72
N GLY A 20 -15.97 -33.57 14.78
CA GLY A 20 -17.16 -33.65 13.90
C GLY A 20 -17.35 -32.50 12.90
N PHE A 21 -16.51 -31.46 12.99
CA PHE A 21 -16.83 -30.10 12.53
C PHE A 21 -16.02 -29.61 11.32
N HIS A 22 -15.32 -30.49 10.59
CA HIS A 22 -14.36 -30.05 9.56
C HIS A 22 -15.02 -29.52 8.27
N ARG A 23 -16.34 -29.66 8.10
CA ARG A 23 -17.06 -29.13 6.93
C ARG A 23 -17.86 -27.86 7.20
N ASP A 24 -18.31 -27.64 8.45
CA ASP A 24 -19.18 -26.51 8.80
C ASP A 24 -18.44 -25.31 9.44
N ILE A 25 -17.19 -25.43 9.91
CA ILE A 25 -16.44 -24.27 10.47
C ILE A 25 -15.91 -23.30 9.39
N MET A 26 -15.88 -23.70 8.11
CA MET A 26 -15.58 -22.77 7.01
C MET A 26 -16.81 -21.96 6.56
N GLU A 27 -17.89 -21.99 7.33
CA GLU A 27 -19.01 -21.07 7.16
C GLU A 27 -18.58 -19.64 7.60
N LYS A 28 -18.37 -18.76 6.59
CA LYS A 28 -18.36 -17.28 6.66
C LYS A 28 -17.19 -16.53 7.31
N LYS A 29 -15.95 -17.03 7.30
CA LYS A 29 -14.80 -16.15 7.57
C LYS A 29 -14.38 -15.42 6.30
N ARG A 30 -14.68 -14.12 6.23
CA ARG A 30 -14.19 -13.24 5.16
C ARG A 30 -12.77 -12.83 5.45
N ILE A 31 -11.92 -12.89 4.42
CA ILE A 31 -10.55 -12.41 4.47
C ILE A 31 -10.49 -11.17 3.59
N ILE A 32 -10.49 -10.01 4.23
CA ILE A 32 -10.50 -8.72 3.55
C ILE A 32 -9.14 -8.06 3.74
N ALA A 33 -8.55 -7.62 2.63
CA ALA A 33 -7.37 -6.76 2.63
C ALA A 33 -7.80 -5.34 2.22
N LEU A 34 -7.24 -4.33 2.87
CA LEU A 34 -7.25 -2.95 2.38
C LEU A 34 -5.86 -2.67 1.81
N ILE A 35 -5.82 -2.16 0.59
CA ILE A 35 -4.61 -1.69 -0.07
C ILE A 35 -4.70 -0.16 -0.16
N ASP A 36 -3.72 0.55 0.41
CA ASP A 36 -3.56 2.01 0.33
C ASP A 36 -2.19 2.33 -0.30
N MET A 37 -2.14 3.26 -1.26
CA MET A 37 -0.89 3.68 -1.89
C MET A 37 -0.15 4.74 -1.06
N ASP A 38 1.07 4.39 -0.65
CA ASP A 38 1.99 5.25 0.09
C ASP A 38 2.15 6.63 -0.57
N CYS A 39 1.89 7.72 0.17
CA CYS A 39 2.10 9.09 -0.33
C CYS A 39 1.74 9.31 -1.82
N PHE A 40 0.60 8.74 -2.27
CA PHE A 40 0.31 8.44 -3.68
C PHE A 40 0.68 9.54 -4.69
N TYR A 41 0.22 10.78 -4.47
CA TYR A 41 0.47 11.87 -5.43
C TYR A 41 1.97 12.20 -5.53
N ALA A 42 2.73 12.10 -4.42
CA ALA A 42 4.17 12.32 -4.45
C ALA A 42 4.88 11.21 -5.25
N GLN A 43 4.44 9.95 -5.12
CA GLN A 43 4.98 8.85 -5.93
C GLN A 43 4.66 9.00 -7.42
N VAL A 44 3.47 9.53 -7.77
CA VAL A 44 3.11 9.85 -9.17
C VAL A 44 4.05 10.91 -9.73
N GLU A 45 4.32 11.99 -9.00
CA GLU A 45 5.26 13.03 -9.44
C GLU A 45 6.71 12.51 -9.53
N GLN A 46 7.17 11.71 -8.56
CA GLN A 46 8.48 11.06 -8.62
C GLN A 46 8.59 10.10 -9.83
N ARG A 47 7.50 9.43 -10.22
CA ARG A 47 7.46 8.61 -11.44
C ARG A 47 7.59 9.43 -12.72
N LEU A 48 6.96 10.61 -12.77
CA LEU A 48 7.10 11.54 -13.89
C LEU A 48 8.48 12.22 -13.92
N GLN A 49 9.12 12.36 -12.76
CA GLN A 49 10.39 13.04 -12.59
C GLN A 49 11.38 12.16 -11.80
N PRO A 50 12.02 11.16 -12.46
CA PRO A 50 12.85 10.16 -11.76
C PRO A 50 14.00 10.72 -10.92
N HIS A 51 14.48 11.92 -11.22
CA HIS A 51 15.51 12.61 -10.43
C HIS A 51 15.04 13.02 -9.02
N LEU A 52 13.75 12.87 -8.72
CA LEU A 52 13.12 13.13 -7.42
C LEU A 52 13.01 11.87 -6.53
N TYR A 53 13.39 10.69 -7.03
CA TYR A 53 13.43 9.49 -6.20
C TYR A 53 14.40 9.65 -5.03
N GLY A 54 13.98 9.24 -3.83
CA GLY A 54 14.77 9.35 -2.61
C GLY A 54 14.99 10.79 -2.11
N LYS A 55 14.25 11.77 -2.65
CA LYS A 55 14.35 13.19 -2.27
C LYS A 55 13.07 13.67 -1.57
N PRO A 56 13.17 14.69 -0.69
CA PRO A 56 12.00 15.30 -0.09
C PRO A 56 11.15 15.98 -1.18
N VAL A 57 9.96 15.44 -1.41
CA VAL A 57 8.95 15.94 -2.33
C VAL A 57 7.63 16.17 -1.59
N ALA A 58 6.93 17.26 -1.93
CA ALA A 58 5.54 17.47 -1.57
C ALA A 58 4.73 17.94 -2.78
N VAL A 59 3.49 17.47 -2.89
CA VAL A 59 2.55 17.88 -3.92
C VAL A 59 1.65 18.97 -3.36
N VAL A 60 1.49 20.06 -4.11
CA VAL A 60 0.82 21.28 -3.68
C VAL A 60 -0.37 21.57 -4.58
N GLN A 61 -1.51 21.88 -3.98
CA GLN A 61 -2.64 22.40 -4.73
C GLN A 61 -2.40 23.87 -5.07
N HIS A 62 -2.42 24.20 -6.37
CA HIS A 62 -2.38 25.59 -6.79
C HIS A 62 -3.65 26.31 -6.30
N SER A 63 -3.49 27.41 -5.57
CA SER A 63 -4.58 28.33 -5.25
C SER A 63 -4.53 29.49 -6.25
N SER A 64 -5.67 30.00 -6.69
CA SER A 64 -5.75 31.21 -7.53
C SER A 64 -5.11 32.45 -6.88
N VAL A 65 -4.92 32.43 -5.56
CA VAL A 65 -4.27 33.49 -4.78
C VAL A 65 -2.82 33.13 -4.39
N ASN A 66 -2.35 31.92 -4.72
CA ASN A 66 -1.07 31.34 -4.27
C ASN A 66 -0.73 31.65 -2.80
N TYR A 67 -1.76 31.61 -1.94
CA TYR A 67 -1.62 32.01 -0.54
C TYR A 67 -0.64 31.08 0.18
N ARG A 68 0.44 31.67 0.71
CA ARG A 68 1.52 30.99 1.44
C ARG A 68 2.19 29.83 0.67
N GLY A 69 2.20 29.92 -0.66
CA GLY A 69 2.77 28.90 -1.53
C GLY A 69 1.90 27.66 -1.74
N GLY A 70 0.61 27.71 -1.36
CA GLY A 70 -0.37 26.64 -1.58
C GLY A 70 -0.41 25.57 -0.48
N GLY A 71 -1.53 24.87 -0.35
CA GLY A 71 -1.73 23.80 0.64
C GLY A 71 -1.13 22.48 0.17
N LEU A 72 -0.46 21.76 1.08
CA LEU A 72 0.11 20.44 0.78
C LEU A 72 -0.98 19.36 0.67
N LEU A 73 -0.99 18.62 -0.44
CA LEU A 73 -1.89 17.48 -0.71
C LEU A 73 -1.25 16.15 -0.29
N ALA A 74 0.00 15.94 -0.67
CA ALA A 74 0.75 14.72 -0.39
C ALA A 74 2.20 15.04 -0.06
N ILE A 75 2.79 14.23 0.83
CA ILE A 75 4.12 14.44 1.37
C ILE A 75 4.86 13.11 1.34
N SER A 76 5.99 13.10 0.64
CA SER A 76 6.92 11.97 0.60
C SER A 76 7.45 11.62 1.99
N TYR A 77 7.86 10.37 2.19
CA TYR A 77 8.41 9.95 3.49
C TYR A 77 9.68 10.72 3.84
N GLU A 78 10.52 11.00 2.85
CA GLU A 78 11.73 11.80 2.96
C GLU A 78 11.39 13.19 3.51
N ALA A 79 10.35 13.85 3.00
CA ALA A 79 9.89 15.14 3.51
C ALA A 79 9.29 15.06 4.93
N ARG A 80 8.55 13.98 5.26
CA ARG A 80 7.98 13.80 6.61
C ARG A 80 9.05 13.73 7.70
N SER A 81 10.24 13.23 7.39
CA SER A 81 11.35 13.17 8.35
C SER A 81 11.81 14.55 8.86
N PHE A 82 11.50 15.63 8.12
CA PHE A 82 11.74 17.01 8.51
C PHE A 82 10.59 17.62 9.33
N GLY A 83 9.61 16.81 9.74
CA GLY A 83 8.44 17.28 10.51
C GLY A 83 7.36 17.94 9.66
N ILE A 84 7.43 17.83 8.33
CA ILE A 84 6.40 18.33 7.40
C ILE A 84 5.14 17.46 7.51
N LYS A 85 3.98 18.09 7.73
CA LYS A 85 2.69 17.43 7.95
C LYS A 85 1.63 17.88 6.94
N ARG A 86 0.61 17.04 6.72
CA ARG A 86 -0.56 17.42 5.89
C ARG A 86 -1.22 18.67 6.51
N GLY A 87 -1.73 19.55 5.65
CA GLY A 87 -2.35 20.82 6.07
C GLY A 87 -1.37 21.99 6.26
N MET A 88 -0.05 21.76 6.21
CA MET A 88 0.92 22.84 6.11
C MET A 88 0.82 23.56 4.75
N PHE A 89 1.30 24.80 4.70
CA PHE A 89 1.49 25.53 3.46
C PHE A 89 2.91 25.35 2.90
N GLY A 90 3.08 25.55 1.59
CA GLY A 90 4.34 25.38 0.88
C GLY A 90 5.49 26.20 1.48
N GLU A 91 5.24 27.45 1.89
CA GLU A 91 6.24 28.30 2.56
C GLU A 91 6.70 27.73 3.91
N GLU A 92 5.77 27.21 4.72
CA GLU A 92 6.08 26.61 6.02
C GLU A 92 6.91 25.33 5.84
N ALA A 93 6.53 24.50 4.87
CA ALA A 93 7.25 23.28 4.55
C ALA A 93 8.67 23.56 4.02
N LYS A 94 8.81 24.60 3.19
CA LYS A 94 10.12 25.08 2.71
C LYS A 94 11.01 25.65 3.80
N ALA A 95 10.43 26.28 4.82
CA ALA A 95 11.19 26.75 5.97
C ALA A 95 11.76 25.58 6.80
N LEU A 96 11.01 24.46 6.91
CA LEU A 96 11.47 23.24 7.59
C LEU A 96 12.49 22.45 6.77
N CYS A 97 12.34 22.43 5.45
CA CYS A 97 13.23 21.73 4.53
C CYS A 97 13.50 22.60 3.29
N PRO A 98 14.60 23.39 3.28
CA PRO A 98 14.94 24.24 2.15
C PRO A 98 15.07 23.48 0.82
N ASP A 99 15.56 22.23 0.89
CA ASP A 99 15.75 21.33 -0.26
C ASP A 99 14.47 20.63 -0.72
N LEU A 100 13.31 20.87 -0.08
CA LEU A 100 12.03 20.28 -0.45
C LEU A 100 11.64 20.63 -1.89
N THR A 101 11.35 19.65 -2.74
CA THR A 101 10.75 19.91 -4.04
C THR A 101 9.22 20.04 -3.90
N LEU A 102 8.68 21.19 -4.30
CA LEU A 102 7.23 21.40 -4.39
C LEU A 102 6.76 21.12 -5.82
N CYS A 103 5.96 20.07 -5.99
CA CYS A 103 5.32 19.72 -7.24
C CYS A 103 3.91 20.32 -7.26
N TYR A 104 3.68 21.31 -8.11
CA TYR A 104 2.39 21.99 -8.20
C TYR A 104 1.44 21.22 -9.11
N VAL A 105 0.24 20.91 -8.62
CA VAL A 105 -0.83 20.38 -9.46
C VAL A 105 -1.19 21.44 -10.51
N PRO A 106 -1.20 21.10 -11.81
CA PRO A 106 -1.53 22.07 -12.86
C PRO A 106 -2.94 22.65 -12.66
N MET A 107 -3.15 23.89 -13.10
CA MET A 107 -4.50 24.44 -13.20
C MET A 107 -5.20 23.83 -14.41
N GLY A 108 -6.45 23.44 -14.23
CA GLY A 108 -7.28 22.92 -15.31
C GLY A 108 -7.81 24.03 -16.23
N GLU A 109 -8.64 23.63 -17.20
CA GLU A 109 -9.27 24.53 -18.18
C GLU A 109 -10.12 25.63 -17.52
N HIS A 110 -10.67 25.35 -16.33
CA HIS A 110 -11.29 26.36 -15.48
C HIS A 110 -10.31 26.81 -14.40
N VAL A 111 -10.09 28.13 -14.32
CA VAL A 111 -9.10 28.81 -13.44
C VAL A 111 -9.27 28.47 -11.95
N ASP A 112 -10.42 27.93 -11.56
CA ASP A 112 -10.79 27.54 -10.21
C ASP A 112 -10.60 26.04 -9.90
N LYS A 113 -10.19 25.19 -10.86
CA LYS A 113 -10.07 23.74 -10.67
C LYS A 113 -8.66 23.23 -10.92
N ALA A 114 -8.16 22.41 -10.01
CA ALA A 114 -6.90 21.69 -10.19
C ALA A 114 -7.08 20.53 -11.18
N ASP A 115 -6.13 20.38 -12.12
CA ASP A 115 -6.09 19.24 -13.03
C ASP A 115 -5.43 18.03 -12.34
N ILE A 116 -6.28 17.12 -11.87
CA ILE A 116 -5.88 15.88 -11.20
C ILE A 116 -5.83 14.67 -12.14
N THR A 117 -5.90 14.87 -13.47
CA THR A 117 -6.04 13.79 -14.46
C THR A 117 -4.91 12.77 -14.36
N ARG A 118 -3.65 13.23 -14.25
CA ARG A 118 -2.48 12.34 -14.09
C ARG A 118 -2.56 11.40 -12.89
N TYR A 119 -3.16 11.85 -11.78
CA TYR A 119 -3.32 11.02 -10.58
C TYR A 119 -4.45 10.02 -10.76
N ARG A 120 -5.52 10.40 -11.47
CA ARG A 120 -6.62 9.49 -11.84
C ARG A 120 -6.16 8.40 -12.81
N ASP A 121 -5.31 8.76 -13.77
CA ASP A 121 -4.74 7.81 -14.74
C ASP A 121 -3.82 6.80 -14.05
N ALA A 122 -2.91 7.30 -13.19
CA ALA A 122 -2.04 6.43 -12.39
C ALA A 122 -2.84 5.49 -11.47
N SER A 123 -3.95 5.97 -10.89
CA SER A 123 -4.86 5.15 -10.11
C SER A 123 -5.48 4.06 -10.97
N ALA A 124 -6.00 4.39 -12.15
CA ALA A 124 -6.60 3.41 -13.06
C ALA A 124 -5.61 2.31 -13.47
N GLU A 125 -4.34 2.65 -13.70
CA GLU A 125 -3.28 1.66 -13.96
C GLU A 125 -3.13 0.66 -12.81
N VAL A 126 -3.15 1.14 -11.56
CA VAL A 126 -3.04 0.28 -10.37
C VAL A 126 -4.27 -0.60 -10.21
N PHE A 127 -5.47 -0.04 -10.31
CA PHE A 127 -6.71 -0.80 -10.20
C PHE A 127 -6.83 -1.87 -11.29
N LYS A 128 -6.32 -1.60 -12.50
CA LYS A 128 -6.26 -2.61 -13.56
C LYS A 128 -5.43 -3.82 -13.12
N VAL A 129 -4.26 -3.60 -12.53
CA VAL A 129 -3.41 -4.69 -12.02
C VAL A 129 -4.12 -5.47 -10.92
N LEU A 130 -4.81 -4.79 -9.99
CA LEU A 130 -5.55 -5.45 -8.91
C LEU A 130 -6.68 -6.34 -9.45
N LEU A 131 -7.43 -5.85 -10.45
CA LEU A 131 -8.53 -6.59 -11.09
C LEU A 131 -8.04 -7.79 -11.92
N GLU A 132 -6.85 -7.69 -12.52
CA GLU A 132 -6.26 -8.74 -13.36
C GLU A 132 -5.42 -9.76 -12.55
N PHE A 133 -5.17 -9.51 -11.26
CA PHE A 133 -4.25 -10.33 -10.45
C PHE A 133 -4.73 -11.78 -10.30
N ASP A 134 -6.00 -11.97 -9.93
CA ASP A 134 -6.63 -13.29 -9.81
C ASP A 134 -8.15 -13.16 -9.88
N SER A 135 -8.81 -13.98 -10.70
CA SER A 135 -10.26 -13.90 -10.92
C SER A 135 -11.11 -14.26 -9.69
N ARG A 136 -10.51 -14.82 -8.63
CA ARG A 136 -11.19 -15.14 -7.37
C ARG A 136 -11.20 -13.96 -6.40
N ILE A 137 -10.42 -12.92 -6.66
CA ILE A 137 -10.39 -11.73 -5.82
C ILE A 137 -11.46 -10.76 -6.30
N THR A 138 -12.33 -10.33 -5.39
CA THR A 138 -13.25 -9.21 -5.66
C THR A 138 -12.58 -7.92 -5.21
N VAL A 139 -12.50 -6.91 -6.09
CA VAL A 139 -11.89 -5.61 -5.79
C VAL A 139 -12.98 -4.53 -5.71
N GLU A 140 -13.02 -3.77 -4.62
CA GLU A 140 -13.86 -2.60 -4.44
C GLU A 140 -12.98 -1.35 -4.27
N ARG A 141 -13.21 -0.33 -5.10
CA ARG A 141 -12.49 0.94 -5.01
C ARG A 141 -13.10 1.81 -3.91
N ALA A 142 -12.29 2.16 -2.90
CA ALA A 142 -12.69 3.03 -1.81
C ALA A 142 -12.33 4.50 -2.07
N SER A 143 -11.17 4.76 -2.68
CA SER A 143 -10.71 6.13 -2.97
C SER A 143 -9.88 6.22 -4.28
N VAL A 144 -9.13 7.30 -4.47
CA VAL A 144 -8.17 7.40 -5.59
C VAL A 144 -7.00 6.45 -5.38
N ASP A 145 -6.62 6.18 -4.14
CA ASP A 145 -5.48 5.37 -3.75
C ASP A 145 -5.79 4.13 -2.91
N GLU A 146 -7.05 3.91 -2.56
CA GLU A 146 -7.47 2.84 -1.66
C GLU A 146 -8.42 1.83 -2.32
N ALA A 147 -8.18 0.54 -2.07
CA ALA A 147 -9.00 -0.57 -2.55
C ALA A 147 -9.21 -1.65 -1.48
N TYR A 148 -10.44 -2.11 -1.30
CA TYR A 148 -10.73 -3.34 -0.56
C TYR A 148 -10.67 -4.55 -1.49
N LEU A 149 -10.03 -5.62 -1.03
CA LEU A 149 -9.94 -6.90 -1.72
C LEU A 149 -10.57 -7.99 -0.87
N ASP A 150 -11.58 -8.67 -1.40
CA ASP A 150 -12.09 -9.92 -0.82
C ASP A 150 -11.23 -11.09 -1.34
N LEU A 151 -10.39 -11.60 -0.44
CA LEU A 151 -9.45 -12.70 -0.70
C LEU A 151 -10.02 -14.06 -0.29
N SER A 152 -11.26 -14.13 0.21
CA SER A 152 -11.82 -15.32 0.84
C SER A 152 -11.77 -16.54 -0.09
N ALA A 153 -12.20 -16.38 -1.34
CA ALA A 153 -12.21 -17.47 -2.32
C ALA A 153 -10.79 -17.88 -2.76
N LEU A 154 -9.85 -16.93 -2.85
CA LEU A 154 -8.45 -17.24 -3.15
C LEU A 154 -7.81 -18.07 -2.04
N VAL A 155 -7.96 -17.62 -0.79
CA VAL A 155 -7.39 -18.31 0.38
C VAL A 155 -8.03 -19.69 0.54
N GLN A 156 -9.34 -19.81 0.37
CA GLN A 156 -10.04 -21.10 0.39
C GLN A 156 -9.43 -22.08 -0.60
N HIS A 157 -9.22 -21.65 -1.84
CA HIS A 157 -8.58 -22.51 -2.84
C HIS A 157 -7.14 -22.87 -2.46
N ILE A 158 -6.35 -21.95 -1.91
CA ILE A 158 -4.99 -22.26 -1.46
C ILE A 158 -5.01 -23.35 -0.39
N PHE A 159 -5.94 -23.29 0.57
CA PHE A 159 -6.13 -24.34 1.58
C PHE A 159 -6.54 -25.68 0.98
N GLU A 160 -7.42 -25.69 -0.02
CA GLU A 160 -7.89 -26.92 -0.67
C GLU A 160 -6.85 -27.58 -1.57
N THR A 161 -5.98 -26.78 -2.20
CA THR A 161 -5.02 -27.25 -3.20
C THR A 161 -3.60 -27.46 -2.67
N THR A 162 -3.29 -26.94 -1.48
CA THR A 162 -1.96 -27.06 -0.87
C THR A 162 -2.00 -28.09 0.25
N ASP A 163 -1.15 -29.12 0.19
CA ASP A 163 -0.97 -30.06 1.30
C ASP A 163 -0.40 -29.33 2.54
N PRO A 164 -1.09 -29.37 3.71
CA PRO A 164 -0.63 -28.73 4.95
C PRO A 164 0.80 -29.13 5.37
N SER A 165 1.26 -30.32 4.98
CA SER A 165 2.58 -30.83 5.34
C SER A 165 3.74 -30.09 4.67
N THR A 166 3.49 -29.32 3.60
CA THR A 166 4.56 -28.77 2.75
C THR A 166 4.93 -27.31 3.08
N LYS A 167 4.14 -26.55 3.85
CA LYS A 167 4.37 -25.09 4.02
C LYS A 167 4.25 -24.49 5.43
N TYR A 168 3.69 -25.17 6.42
CA TYR A 168 3.55 -24.60 7.79
C TYR A 168 4.81 -24.71 8.66
N GLY A 169 5.99 -24.90 8.06
CA GLY A 169 7.29 -24.96 8.75
C GLY A 169 7.91 -23.61 9.13
N LYS A 170 7.23 -22.47 8.96
CA LYS A 170 7.72 -21.16 9.43
C LYS A 170 6.74 -20.53 10.43
N PRO A 171 7.13 -20.42 11.72
CA PRO A 171 6.19 -20.08 12.78
C PRO A 171 5.51 -18.71 12.69
N ASN A 172 6.06 -17.70 12.03
CA ASN A 172 5.48 -16.35 12.09
C ASN A 172 5.52 -15.67 10.72
N ALA A 173 4.38 -15.63 10.02
CA ALA A 173 4.21 -14.84 8.80
C ALA A 173 4.48 -13.34 9.03
N VAL A 174 4.26 -12.86 10.26
CA VAL A 174 4.48 -11.47 10.68
C VAL A 174 5.95 -11.05 10.52
N ASP A 175 6.90 -11.94 10.83
CA ASP A 175 8.34 -11.66 10.69
C ASP A 175 8.77 -11.53 9.21
N SER A 176 7.95 -12.03 8.28
CA SER A 176 8.20 -11.91 6.83
C SER A 176 7.64 -10.61 6.24
N PHE A 177 6.76 -9.92 6.97
CA PHE A 177 6.15 -8.66 6.57
C PHE A 177 6.32 -7.62 7.68
N PRO A 178 7.55 -7.19 7.94
CA PRO A 178 7.86 -6.28 9.05
C PRO A 178 7.17 -4.91 8.94
N THR A 179 6.64 -4.53 7.78
CA THR A 179 5.84 -3.29 7.58
C THR A 179 4.34 -3.47 7.69
N THR A 180 3.86 -4.70 7.96
CA THR A 180 2.43 -4.98 8.07
C THR A 180 2.01 -4.75 9.51
N HIS A 181 1.12 -3.78 9.71
CA HIS A 181 0.38 -3.65 10.96
C HIS A 181 -0.65 -4.77 11.01
N VAL A 182 -0.58 -5.60 12.05
CA VAL A 182 -1.55 -6.68 12.28
C VAL A 182 -2.52 -6.19 13.33
N ALA A 183 -3.70 -5.76 12.89
CA ALA A 183 -4.75 -5.35 13.81
C ALA A 183 -5.36 -6.59 14.48
N ASP A 184 -5.07 -6.80 15.75
CA ASP A 184 -5.59 -7.93 16.54
C ASP A 184 -6.75 -7.54 17.48
N GLY A 185 -7.11 -6.25 17.47
CA GLY A 185 -8.17 -5.68 18.30
C GLY A 185 -7.71 -5.19 19.67
N ALA A 186 -6.41 -5.27 20.00
CA ALA A 186 -5.80 -4.67 21.18
C ALA A 186 -5.16 -3.29 20.92
N ASP A 187 -5.11 -2.85 19.67
CA ASP A 187 -4.53 -1.57 19.23
C ASP A 187 -5.33 -0.38 19.79
N LEU A 188 -5.02 0.07 21.01
CA LEU A 188 -5.44 1.36 21.54
C LEU A 188 -4.39 2.42 21.20
N ASN A 189 -4.88 3.62 20.88
CA ASN A 189 -4.12 4.83 20.51
C ASN A 189 -2.73 4.92 21.17
N ASP A 190 -1.67 4.72 20.40
CA ASP A 190 -0.29 4.87 20.90
C ASP A 190 0.49 5.90 20.10
N ASP A 191 0.69 7.06 20.72
CA ASP A 191 1.54 8.17 20.29
C ASP A 191 3.06 7.85 20.47
N GLU A 192 3.47 6.57 20.59
CA GLU A 192 4.76 6.20 21.21
C GLU A 192 5.84 5.52 20.33
N ILE A 193 5.67 5.35 19.01
CA ILE A 193 6.75 4.72 18.20
C ILE A 193 7.58 5.78 17.46
N ARG A 194 8.56 6.36 18.16
CA ARG A 194 9.43 7.45 17.66
C ARG A 194 10.72 7.02 16.95
N ASP A 195 11.12 5.75 17.00
CA ASP A 195 12.48 5.34 16.60
C ASP A 195 12.59 4.10 15.70
N TRP A 196 11.49 3.64 15.10
CA TRP A 196 11.55 2.51 14.18
C TRP A 196 12.03 2.92 12.78
N LYS A 197 13.22 2.46 12.38
CA LYS A 197 13.80 2.72 11.07
C LYS A 197 13.95 1.41 10.29
N TYR A 198 13.00 1.13 9.40
CA TYR A 198 12.96 -0.06 8.55
C TYR A 198 13.63 0.20 7.18
N ASP A 199 14.61 -0.63 6.81
CA ASP A 199 15.26 -0.60 5.50
C ASP A 199 14.37 -1.24 4.42
N ARG A 200 13.45 -0.43 3.90
CA ARG A 200 12.46 -0.82 2.89
C ARG A 200 13.09 -1.31 1.59
N VAL A 201 14.19 -0.68 1.16
CA VAL A 201 14.78 -0.95 -0.16
C VAL A 201 15.47 -2.32 -0.14
N GLY A 202 16.24 -2.60 0.91
CA GLY A 202 16.90 -3.91 1.06
C GLY A 202 15.90 -5.06 1.15
N SER A 203 14.86 -4.91 1.97
CA SER A 203 13.85 -5.95 2.17
C SER A 203 12.99 -6.21 0.93
N LEU A 204 12.62 -5.16 0.19
CA LEU A 204 11.87 -5.31 -1.06
C LEU A 204 12.70 -5.96 -2.16
N HIS A 205 13.97 -5.56 -2.33
CA HIS A 205 14.87 -6.22 -3.29
C HIS A 205 15.05 -7.70 -2.97
N SER A 206 15.17 -8.05 -1.69
CA SER A 206 15.21 -9.43 -1.23
C SER A 206 13.92 -10.20 -1.56
N PHE A 207 12.76 -9.60 -1.26
CA PHE A 207 11.46 -10.20 -1.56
C PHE A 207 11.23 -10.39 -3.07
N MET A 208 11.49 -9.37 -3.89
CA MET A 208 11.31 -9.43 -5.35
C MET A 208 12.26 -10.45 -5.98
N SER A 209 13.53 -10.52 -5.55
CA SER A 209 14.48 -11.51 -6.05
C SER A 209 13.96 -12.93 -5.80
N LYS A 210 13.47 -13.18 -4.59
CA LYS A 210 12.91 -14.47 -4.19
C LYS A 210 11.61 -14.84 -4.91
N ALA A 211 10.74 -13.86 -5.12
CA ALA A 211 9.49 -14.05 -5.86
C ALA A 211 9.72 -14.28 -7.36
N CYS A 212 10.73 -13.62 -7.94
CA CYS A 212 11.15 -13.83 -9.33
C CYS A 212 11.78 -15.21 -9.53
N GLU A 213 12.60 -15.70 -8.59
CA GLU A 213 13.18 -17.06 -8.62
C GLU A 213 12.09 -18.15 -8.66
N THR A 214 10.99 -17.98 -7.94
CA THR A 214 9.88 -18.96 -7.93
C THR A 214 9.07 -19.03 -9.23
N LYS A 215 9.20 -18.05 -10.14
CA LYS A 215 8.49 -18.08 -11.43
C LYS A 215 9.20 -18.89 -12.53
N ASP A 216 10.49 -19.20 -12.35
CA ASP A 216 11.23 -20.02 -13.32
C ASP A 216 11.05 -21.54 -13.11
N GLU A 217 10.73 -21.99 -11.89
CA GLU A 217 10.49 -23.41 -11.61
C GLU A 217 9.15 -23.94 -12.13
N HIS A 218 8.18 -23.06 -12.43
CA HIS A 218 6.89 -23.45 -13.01
C HIS A 218 6.85 -23.40 -14.54
N LYS A 219 7.91 -22.91 -15.21
CA LYS A 219 8.00 -22.96 -16.69
C LYS A 219 8.78 -24.16 -17.23
N THR A 220 9.50 -24.92 -16.38
CA THR A 220 10.35 -26.04 -16.82
C THR A 220 9.69 -27.42 -16.69
N ARG A 221 8.42 -27.52 -16.28
CA ARG A 221 7.71 -28.81 -16.11
C ARG A 221 6.57 -29.10 -17.09
N GLY A 222 6.53 -28.42 -18.22
CA GLY A 222 5.54 -28.73 -19.26
C GLY A 222 6.03 -28.35 -20.64
N TYR A 223 6.92 -29.15 -21.22
CA TYR A 223 6.95 -29.54 -22.64
C TYR A 223 8.02 -30.63 -22.81
N HIS A 224 7.54 -31.85 -23.09
CA HIS A 224 8.23 -33.06 -23.57
C HIS A 224 9.41 -33.64 -22.78
#